data_AF-A0A2A7A819-F1
#
_entry.id   AF-A0A2A7A819-F1
#
_cell.length_a   1.000
_cell.length_b   1.000
_cell.length_c   1.000
_cell.angle_alpha   90.00
_cell.angle_beta   90.00
_cell.angle_gamma   90.00
#
_symmetry.space_group_name_H-M   'P 1'
#
loop_
_entity.id
_entity.type
_entity.pdbx_description
1 polymer ?
#
loop_
_entity_poly.entity_id
_entity_poly.type
_entity_poly.pdbx_seq_one_letter_code
_entity_poly.pdbx_strand_id
1 'polypeptide(L)'
;MKNLNMISRRSFLKAALAASAVSAMALTGCGGAASSTASSAAVSSSAAASGSTAAAGETFKVGIVNYVDHASLNQIVESVESRLDAIGKEKGVTFDYADYYANAQADQSNLNQIGADLVADGVDVIVAVATPTAATMLAAVEDTDIPVVYSAVTDPAAAGFDGEENITGTSDALNTDAIMNLIVAANPGIDTIGLLYDLSQDASTQAIADAKAFCEKNGIKVVEKNGTTTAEVQMAAEALVAAGVKAVFTPTDNTIMTAELSIYESFIEAGVQHYTGADSFALNGALVGYGVDYVQLGEATADMVSQLLCDGKTPADLPYQTFDNGIVTINTETAEALGLDLAALKEAFKPYCTEITEVTTAESFS
;
A
#
# COMPACT_ATOMS: atom_id res chain seq x y z
N MET A 1 -26.29 -27.85 13.15
CA MET A 1 -25.56 -28.95 13.81
C MET A 1 -24.38 -29.36 12.95
N LYS A 2 -23.19 -28.79 13.21
CA LYS A 2 -21.90 -29.47 13.41
C LYS A 2 -20.79 -28.43 13.27
N ASN A 3 -20.33 -27.95 14.43
CA ASN A 3 -19.13 -27.17 14.59
C ASN A 3 -17.92 -28.08 14.41
N LEU A 4 -16.91 -27.63 13.68
CA LEU A 4 -15.57 -28.20 13.72
C LEU A 4 -14.63 -27.10 14.20
N ASN A 5 -14.26 -27.21 15.47
CA ASN A 5 -13.25 -26.38 16.12
C ASN A 5 -11.87 -26.74 15.57
N MET A 6 -11.17 -25.73 15.05
CA MET A 6 -9.76 -25.81 14.70
C MET A 6 -8.93 -25.69 15.97
N ILE A 7 -8.20 -26.76 16.31
CA ILE A 7 -7.32 -26.82 17.48
C ILE A 7 -5.97 -26.22 17.09
N SER A 8 -5.68 -25.02 17.58
CA SER A 8 -4.37 -24.38 17.53
C SER A 8 -3.34 -25.19 18.35
N ARG A 9 -2.29 -25.68 17.69
CA ARG A 9 -1.13 -26.34 18.33
C ARG A 9 -0.08 -25.31 18.72
N ARG A 10 -0.39 -24.44 19.67
CA ARG A 10 0.62 -23.74 20.47
C ARG A 10 0.77 -24.44 21.81
N SER A 11 1.56 -25.51 21.82
CA SER A 11 2.21 -25.97 23.06
C SER A 11 3.51 -26.64 22.69
N PHE A 12 4.64 -25.99 22.92
CA PHE A 12 5.86 -26.58 23.48
C PHE A 12 6.83 -25.42 23.69
N LEU A 13 7.55 -25.43 24.82
CA LEU A 13 8.54 -24.46 25.30
C LEU A 13 8.05 -23.36 26.25
N LYS A 14 7.69 -23.77 27.47
CA LYS A 14 8.14 -23.08 28.69
C LYS A 14 8.45 -24.12 29.77
N ALA A 15 9.72 -24.29 30.13
CA ALA A 15 10.13 -24.64 31.48
C ALA A 15 11.62 -24.31 31.66
N ALA A 16 11.87 -23.37 32.55
CA ALA A 16 13.15 -22.80 32.90
C ALA A 16 13.87 -23.60 34.00
N LEU A 17 15.20 -23.40 34.04
CA LEU A 17 16.11 -23.39 35.20
C LEU A 17 15.99 -24.44 36.32
N ALA A 18 17.09 -25.16 36.55
CA ALA A 18 17.64 -25.36 37.89
C ALA A 18 19.16 -25.57 37.85
N ALA A 19 19.85 -24.93 38.80
CA ALA A 19 21.29 -24.79 38.94
C ALA A 19 22.01 -26.06 39.45
N SER A 20 23.32 -26.15 39.20
CA SER A 20 24.28 -26.73 40.17
C SER A 20 25.68 -26.15 39.97
N ALA A 21 26.41 -26.10 41.08
CA ALA A 21 27.52 -25.21 41.37
C ALA A 21 28.92 -25.86 41.23
N VAL A 22 29.90 -25.00 40.92
CA VAL A 22 31.28 -24.93 41.44
C VAL A 22 32.21 -26.14 41.30
N SER A 23 33.33 -25.94 40.58
CA SER A 23 34.68 -26.07 41.16
C SER A 23 35.74 -25.38 40.31
N ALA A 24 36.54 -24.55 40.97
CA ALA A 24 37.76 -23.94 40.47
C ALA A 24 38.94 -24.91 40.60
N MET A 25 39.91 -24.86 39.68
CA MET A 25 41.34 -24.68 39.98
C MET A 25 42.15 -24.58 38.68
N ALA A 26 43.10 -23.64 38.71
CA ALA A 26 44.02 -23.26 37.65
C ALA A 26 45.05 -24.36 37.29
N LEU A 27 45.66 -24.24 36.11
CA LEU A 27 47.10 -24.45 35.90
C LEU A 27 47.55 -23.81 34.57
N THR A 28 48.58 -22.99 34.70
CA THR A 28 49.37 -22.31 33.67
C THR A 28 50.16 -23.28 32.80
N GLY A 29 50.33 -22.96 31.51
CA GLY A 29 51.31 -23.64 30.64
C GLY A 29 51.62 -22.84 29.37
N CYS A 30 52.80 -22.23 29.31
CA CYS A 30 53.40 -21.62 28.12
C CYS A 30 54.22 -22.64 27.31
N GLY A 31 54.36 -22.39 26.01
CA GLY A 31 55.37 -22.98 25.10
C GLY A 31 54.77 -24.01 24.15
N GLY A 32 55.09 -24.09 22.87
CA GLY A 32 56.10 -23.45 22.02
C GLY A 32 55.94 -24.00 20.59
N ALA A 33 56.54 -23.33 19.62
CA ALA A 33 56.39 -23.54 18.18
C ALA A 33 56.76 -24.94 17.63
N ALA A 34 56.01 -25.40 16.62
CA ALA A 34 56.44 -26.14 15.43
C ALA A 34 55.20 -26.37 14.53
N SER A 35 55.03 -25.62 13.44
CA SER A 35 55.38 -26.04 12.08
C SER A 35 54.71 -27.34 11.62
N SER A 36 53.56 -27.21 10.94
CA SER A 36 53.18 -28.10 9.85
C SER A 36 52.47 -27.31 8.75
N THR A 37 53.18 -27.21 7.63
CA THR A 37 52.71 -26.87 6.29
C THR A 37 51.61 -27.82 5.81
N ALA A 38 50.51 -27.29 5.26
CA ALA A 38 50.00 -27.71 3.96
C ALA A 38 48.80 -26.86 3.48
N SER A 39 48.97 -26.35 2.27
CA SER A 39 47.98 -26.05 1.23
C SER A 39 46.86 -25.05 1.49
N SER A 40 47.17 -23.82 1.09
CA SER A 40 46.25 -22.90 0.42
C SER A 40 45.47 -23.59 -0.71
N ALA A 41 44.15 -23.59 -0.61
CA ALA A 41 43.26 -23.61 -1.75
C ALA A 41 42.46 -22.32 -1.73
N ALA A 42 42.91 -21.35 -2.51
CA ALA A 42 42.09 -20.22 -2.91
C ALA A 42 40.98 -20.77 -3.81
N VAL A 43 39.74 -20.73 -3.32
CA VAL A 43 38.55 -20.86 -4.16
C VAL A 43 38.05 -19.46 -4.47
N SER A 44 38.64 -18.86 -5.51
CA SER A 44 37.87 -17.94 -6.35
C SER A 44 37.01 -18.81 -7.26
N SER A 45 35.72 -18.79 -7.01
CA SER A 45 34.72 -19.15 -8.01
C SER A 45 33.50 -18.29 -7.75
N SER A 46 33.41 -17.23 -8.55
CA SER A 46 32.20 -16.48 -8.84
C SER A 46 31.02 -17.43 -9.07
N ALA A 47 29.98 -17.30 -8.28
CA ALA A 47 28.61 -17.52 -8.73
C ALA A 47 27.98 -16.13 -8.75
N ALA A 48 28.16 -15.37 -9.83
CA ALA A 48 27.01 -14.98 -10.63
C ALA A 48 25.76 -15.80 -10.27
N ALA A 49 24.81 -15.16 -9.60
CA ALA A 49 23.45 -15.63 -9.46
C ALA A 49 22.89 -15.83 -10.88
N SER A 50 23.03 -17.04 -11.39
CA SER A 50 22.31 -17.47 -12.58
C SER A 50 20.87 -17.67 -12.13
N GLY A 51 19.97 -16.81 -12.62
CA GLY A 51 18.53 -16.99 -12.46
C GLY A 51 18.15 -18.41 -12.89
N SER A 52 17.86 -19.25 -11.91
CA SER A 52 17.30 -20.57 -12.13
C SER A 52 15.81 -20.39 -12.30
N THR A 53 15.26 -20.73 -13.46
CA THR A 53 13.81 -20.81 -13.65
C THR A 53 13.23 -21.83 -12.68
N ALA A 54 12.10 -21.51 -12.04
CA ALA A 54 11.46 -22.37 -11.06
C ALA A 54 11.14 -23.75 -11.63
N ALA A 55 11.32 -24.78 -10.79
CA ALA A 55 10.94 -26.14 -11.14
C ALA A 55 9.49 -26.43 -10.73
N ALA A 56 8.78 -27.25 -11.50
CA ALA A 56 7.44 -27.68 -11.12
C ALA A 56 7.46 -28.40 -9.76
N GLY A 57 6.53 -28.03 -8.88
CA GLY A 57 6.40 -28.54 -7.51
C GLY A 57 7.13 -27.73 -6.44
N GLU A 58 7.77 -26.62 -6.82
CA GLU A 58 8.40 -25.67 -5.89
C GLU A 58 7.35 -24.88 -5.10
N THR A 59 7.70 -24.49 -3.86
CA THR A 59 6.85 -23.66 -2.99
C THR A 59 7.65 -22.44 -2.57
N PHE A 60 7.12 -21.26 -2.87
CA PHE A 60 7.69 -19.97 -2.49
C PHE A 60 6.90 -19.38 -1.34
N LYS A 61 7.57 -18.91 -0.30
CA LYS A 61 6.98 -18.16 0.80
C LYS A 61 6.85 -16.69 0.40
N VAL A 62 5.63 -16.19 0.37
CA VAL A 62 5.33 -14.81 -0.03
C VAL A 62 4.77 -14.07 1.18
N GLY A 63 5.56 -13.15 1.75
CA GLY A 63 5.07 -12.26 2.79
C GLY A 63 4.14 -11.21 2.17
N ILE A 64 2.91 -11.08 2.65
CA ILE A 64 2.00 -10.01 2.21
C ILE A 64 1.72 -9.13 3.42
N VAL A 65 2.18 -7.88 3.34
CA VAL A 65 1.99 -6.90 4.42
C VAL A 65 1.01 -5.83 3.95
N ASN A 66 -0.15 -5.81 4.58
CA ASN A 66 -1.16 -4.79 4.38
C ASN A 66 -1.00 -3.67 5.42
N TYR A 67 -1.09 -2.40 5.00
CA TYR A 67 -0.94 -1.27 5.92
C TYR A 67 -2.10 -1.22 6.94
N VAL A 68 -3.34 -1.25 6.44
CA VAL A 68 -4.57 -1.15 7.23
C VAL A 68 -5.74 -1.69 6.41
N ASP A 69 -6.81 -2.13 7.08
CA ASP A 69 -8.02 -2.56 6.38
C ASP A 69 -8.80 -1.35 5.85
N HIS A 70 -8.92 -1.26 4.53
CA HIS A 70 -9.93 -0.46 3.83
C HIS A 70 -10.14 -1.00 2.41
N ALA A 71 -11.17 -0.51 1.72
CA ALA A 71 -11.64 -1.09 0.46
C ALA A 71 -10.53 -1.26 -0.59
N SER A 72 -9.72 -0.22 -0.89
CA SER A 72 -8.64 -0.34 -1.89
C SER A 72 -7.58 -1.37 -1.51
N LEU A 73 -6.99 -1.30 -0.32
CA LEU A 73 -5.85 -2.20 -0.01
C LEU A 73 -6.31 -3.64 0.11
N ASN A 74 -7.53 -3.87 0.61
CA ASN A 74 -8.10 -5.21 0.67
C ASN A 74 -8.35 -5.77 -0.74
N GLN A 75 -8.87 -4.94 -1.66
CA GLN A 75 -9.01 -5.32 -3.07
C GLN A 75 -7.66 -5.62 -3.74
N ILE A 76 -6.61 -4.84 -3.44
CA ILE A 76 -5.25 -5.13 -3.92
C ILE A 76 -4.78 -6.48 -3.40
N VAL A 77 -4.89 -6.74 -2.09
CA VAL A 77 -4.47 -8.01 -1.48
C VAL A 77 -5.21 -9.19 -2.11
N GLU A 78 -6.54 -9.12 -2.20
CA GLU A 78 -7.35 -10.17 -2.83
C GLU A 78 -6.96 -10.41 -4.29
N SER A 79 -6.69 -9.33 -5.04
CA SER A 79 -6.23 -9.41 -6.43
C SER A 79 -4.86 -10.09 -6.53
N VAL A 80 -3.90 -9.69 -5.67
CA VAL A 80 -2.57 -10.31 -5.60
C VAL A 80 -2.69 -11.80 -5.31
N GLU A 81 -3.44 -12.19 -4.28
CA GLU A 81 -3.62 -13.59 -3.87
C GLU A 81 -4.25 -14.41 -4.99
N SER A 82 -5.37 -13.95 -5.56
CA SER A 82 -6.09 -14.63 -6.65
C SER A 82 -5.20 -14.80 -7.89
N ARG A 83 -4.40 -13.77 -8.22
CA ARG A 83 -3.50 -13.81 -9.36
C ARG A 83 -2.32 -14.75 -9.14
N LEU A 84 -1.70 -14.74 -7.95
CA LEU A 84 -0.66 -15.70 -7.58
C LEU A 84 -1.18 -17.14 -7.65
N ASP A 85 -2.40 -17.38 -7.17
CA ASP A 85 -3.08 -18.67 -7.27
C ASP A 85 -3.27 -19.15 -8.72
N ALA A 86 -3.65 -18.23 -9.62
CA ALA A 86 -3.80 -18.53 -11.04
C ALA A 86 -2.45 -18.86 -11.71
N ILE A 87 -1.42 -18.05 -11.43
CA ILE A 87 -0.06 -18.26 -11.95
C ILE A 87 0.52 -19.57 -11.41
N GLY A 88 0.33 -19.87 -10.12
CA GLY A 88 0.80 -21.09 -9.48
C GLY A 88 0.22 -22.33 -10.16
N LYS A 89 -1.08 -22.31 -10.48
CA LYS A 89 -1.75 -23.37 -11.26
C LYS A 89 -1.18 -23.51 -12.67
N GLU A 90 -0.86 -22.40 -13.34
CA GLU A 90 -0.28 -22.39 -14.69
C GLU A 90 1.16 -22.94 -14.72
N LYS A 91 2.02 -22.44 -13.83
CA LYS A 91 3.45 -22.78 -13.77
C LYS A 91 3.72 -24.07 -13.00
N GLY A 92 2.73 -24.60 -12.28
CA GLY A 92 2.88 -25.80 -11.45
C GLY A 92 3.71 -25.56 -10.19
N VAL A 93 3.66 -24.36 -9.63
CA VAL A 93 4.33 -23.97 -8.37
C VAL A 93 3.28 -23.57 -7.33
N THR A 94 3.69 -23.39 -6.08
CA THR A 94 2.82 -22.89 -5.00
C THR A 94 3.40 -21.60 -4.44
N PHE A 95 2.56 -20.56 -4.33
CA PHE A 95 2.88 -19.37 -3.56
C PHE A 95 2.19 -19.51 -2.21
N ASP A 96 2.96 -19.76 -1.16
CA ASP A 96 2.49 -19.88 0.21
C ASP A 96 2.53 -18.50 0.87
N TYR A 97 1.38 -17.83 0.94
CA TYR A 97 1.20 -16.54 1.61
C TYR A 97 0.33 -16.63 2.86
N ALA A 98 -0.39 -17.75 3.06
CA ALA A 98 -1.41 -17.87 4.11
C ALA A 98 -0.81 -17.75 5.53
N ASP A 99 0.41 -18.28 5.73
CA ASP A 99 1.12 -18.19 7.01
C ASP A 99 1.94 -16.88 7.15
N TYR A 100 2.04 -16.07 6.10
CA TYR A 100 2.89 -14.87 6.03
C TYR A 100 2.12 -13.59 5.67
N TYR A 101 0.79 -13.63 5.73
CA TYR A 101 -0.04 -12.43 5.65
C TYR A 101 -0.09 -11.72 7.02
N ALA A 102 0.12 -10.40 7.00
CA ALA A 102 -0.07 -9.57 8.17
C ALA A 102 -0.70 -8.22 7.80
N ASN A 103 -1.58 -7.73 8.67
CA ASN A 103 -2.08 -6.37 8.61
C ASN A 103 -1.46 -5.56 9.76
N ALA A 104 -0.83 -4.43 9.44
CA ALA A 104 -0.14 -3.60 10.42
C ALA A 104 -1.08 -2.71 11.27
N GLN A 105 -2.35 -2.57 10.87
CA GLN A 105 -3.37 -1.77 11.54
C GLN A 105 -2.96 -0.30 11.66
N ALA A 106 -2.35 0.24 10.59
CA ALA A 106 -1.80 1.59 10.52
C ALA A 106 -0.80 1.94 11.64
N ASP A 107 -0.16 0.94 12.24
CA ASP A 107 0.77 1.13 13.35
C ASP A 107 2.23 0.83 12.92
N GLN A 108 3.10 1.83 13.11
CA GLN A 108 4.50 1.73 12.75
C GLN A 108 5.27 0.67 13.56
N SER A 109 4.89 0.44 14.82
CA SER A 109 5.54 -0.59 15.64
C SER A 109 5.17 -1.99 15.14
N ASN A 110 3.92 -2.18 14.71
CA ASN A 110 3.48 -3.41 14.06
C ASN A 110 4.23 -3.62 12.74
N LEU A 111 4.36 -2.60 11.88
CA LEU A 111 5.15 -2.70 10.64
C LEU A 111 6.58 -3.18 10.92
N ASN A 112 7.26 -2.57 11.89
CA ASN A 112 8.63 -2.96 12.25
C ASN A 112 8.72 -4.41 12.74
N GLN A 113 7.76 -4.85 13.56
CA GLN A 113 7.72 -6.22 14.08
C GLN A 113 7.44 -7.23 12.95
N ILE A 114 6.46 -6.93 12.08
CA ILE A 114 6.11 -7.77 10.93
C ILE A 114 7.32 -7.95 10.00
N GLY A 115 8.04 -6.87 9.67
CA GLY A 115 9.22 -6.95 8.82
C GLY A 115 10.31 -7.84 9.42
N ALA A 116 10.58 -7.69 10.72
CA ALA A 116 11.55 -8.52 11.43
C ALA A 116 11.14 -10.01 11.45
N ASP A 117 9.85 -10.30 11.64
CA ASP A 117 9.33 -11.66 11.66
C ASP A 117 9.42 -12.31 10.27
N LEU A 118 9.06 -11.61 9.20
CA LEU A 118 9.16 -12.12 7.82
C LEU A 118 10.61 -12.40 7.40
N VAL A 119 11.55 -11.54 7.79
CA VAL A 119 12.99 -11.77 7.58
C VAL A 119 13.46 -13.01 8.35
N ALA A 120 13.05 -13.16 9.62
CA ALA A 120 13.41 -14.30 10.44
C ALA A 120 12.83 -15.62 9.92
N ASP A 121 11.62 -15.58 9.35
CA ASP A 121 10.95 -16.71 8.72
C ASP A 121 11.54 -17.07 7.35
N GLY A 122 12.40 -16.20 6.80
CA GLY A 122 13.10 -16.38 5.54
C GLY A 122 12.13 -16.52 4.38
N VAL A 123 11.22 -15.55 4.23
CA VAL A 123 10.35 -15.47 3.06
C VAL A 123 11.15 -15.18 1.79
N ASP A 124 10.65 -15.60 0.64
CA ASP A 124 11.36 -15.47 -0.64
C ASP A 124 11.12 -14.09 -1.29
N VAL A 125 10.07 -13.38 -0.88
CA VAL A 125 9.70 -12.03 -1.34
C VAL A 125 8.70 -11.42 -0.35
N ILE A 126 8.69 -10.09 -0.25
CA ILE A 126 7.68 -9.34 0.50
C ILE A 126 6.86 -8.47 -0.46
N VAL A 127 5.54 -8.66 -0.49
CA VAL A 127 4.59 -7.74 -1.09
C VAL A 127 4.20 -6.69 -0.05
N ALA A 128 4.52 -5.43 -0.30
CA ALA A 128 4.29 -4.33 0.61
C ALA A 128 3.19 -3.41 0.09
N VAL A 129 2.02 -3.42 0.72
CA VAL A 129 0.86 -2.64 0.26
C VAL A 129 0.82 -1.29 0.98
N ALA A 130 0.82 -0.21 0.19
CA ALA A 130 0.96 1.21 0.56
C ALA A 130 2.38 1.68 0.94
N THR A 131 2.63 2.98 0.76
CA THR A 131 3.94 3.63 0.96
C THR A 131 4.60 3.39 2.33
N PRO A 132 3.90 3.53 3.48
CA PRO A 132 4.54 3.30 4.79
C PRO A 132 5.03 1.85 4.95
N THR A 133 4.27 0.90 4.40
CA THR A 133 4.64 -0.51 4.40
C THR A 133 5.87 -0.73 3.53
N ALA A 134 5.89 -0.20 2.30
CA ALA A 134 7.01 -0.35 1.38
C ALA A 134 8.31 0.19 1.99
N ALA A 135 8.28 1.39 2.57
CA ALA A 135 9.45 1.99 3.22
C ALA A 135 9.93 1.15 4.42
N THR A 136 9.01 0.64 5.23
CA THR A 136 9.38 -0.17 6.40
C THR A 136 9.91 -1.55 6.02
N MET A 137 9.30 -2.19 5.00
CA MET A 137 9.76 -3.50 4.52
C MET A 137 11.12 -3.39 3.84
N LEU A 138 11.37 -2.33 3.07
CA LEU A 138 12.68 -2.04 2.48
C LEU A 138 13.77 -1.94 3.57
N ALA A 139 13.50 -1.17 4.62
CA ALA A 139 14.42 -1.04 5.74
C ALA A 139 14.63 -2.36 6.49
N ALA A 140 13.60 -3.21 6.61
CA ALA A 140 13.70 -4.50 7.27
C ALA A 140 14.61 -5.48 6.51
N VAL A 141 14.65 -5.39 5.18
CA VAL A 141 15.41 -6.31 4.31
C VAL A 141 16.81 -5.81 3.94
N GLU A 142 17.26 -4.66 4.45
CA GLU A 142 18.53 -3.99 4.07
C GLU A 142 19.76 -4.92 4.09
N ASP A 143 19.84 -5.83 5.07
CA ASP A 143 20.93 -6.79 5.24
C ASP A 143 20.63 -8.19 4.66
N THR A 144 19.68 -8.29 3.73
CA THR A 144 19.20 -9.56 3.16
C THR A 144 19.05 -9.48 1.64
N ASP A 145 18.88 -10.64 1.00
CA ASP A 145 18.57 -10.74 -0.43
C ASP A 145 17.06 -10.85 -0.70
N ILE A 146 16.19 -10.58 0.30
CA ILE A 146 14.72 -10.70 0.14
C ILE A 146 14.20 -9.48 -0.62
N PRO A 147 13.65 -9.63 -1.84
CA PRO A 147 13.12 -8.49 -2.60
C PRO A 147 11.80 -7.99 -2.03
N VAL A 148 11.57 -6.68 -2.18
CA VAL A 148 10.29 -6.03 -1.89
C VAL A 148 9.59 -5.69 -3.20
N VAL A 149 8.34 -6.14 -3.35
CA VAL A 149 7.44 -5.73 -4.44
C VAL A 149 6.33 -4.88 -3.83
N TYR A 150 6.40 -3.56 -3.98
CA TYR A 150 5.37 -2.68 -3.46
C TYR A 150 4.12 -2.65 -4.34
N SER A 151 2.99 -2.34 -3.72
CA SER A 151 1.72 -2.15 -4.40
C SER A 151 1.05 -0.87 -3.90
N ALA A 152 0.59 -0.03 -4.82
CA ALA A 152 -0.03 1.27 -4.53
C ALA A 152 0.90 2.23 -3.76
N VAL A 153 2.08 2.47 -4.32
CA VAL A 153 2.96 3.57 -3.89
C VAL A 153 2.78 4.76 -4.82
N THR A 154 2.27 5.86 -4.30
CA THR A 154 1.89 7.02 -5.12
C THR A 154 3.08 7.72 -5.78
N ASP A 155 4.20 7.91 -5.06
CA ASP A 155 5.42 8.50 -5.61
C ASP A 155 6.67 7.72 -5.15
N PRO A 156 7.06 6.67 -5.89
CA PRO A 156 8.23 5.87 -5.53
C PRO A 156 9.54 6.68 -5.50
N ALA A 157 9.66 7.69 -6.35
CA ALA A 157 10.85 8.52 -6.45
C ALA A 157 11.00 9.41 -5.21
N ALA A 158 9.93 10.09 -4.80
CA ALA A 158 9.91 10.90 -3.59
C ALA A 158 10.05 10.06 -2.31
N ALA A 159 9.55 8.83 -2.32
CA ALA A 159 9.73 7.86 -1.23
C ALA A 159 11.17 7.31 -1.14
N GLY A 160 12.04 7.64 -2.11
CA GLY A 160 13.43 7.21 -2.13
C GLY A 160 13.64 5.77 -2.59
N PHE A 161 12.68 5.19 -3.31
CA PHE A 161 12.80 3.83 -3.87
C PHE A 161 13.57 3.84 -5.19
N ASP A 162 13.64 4.99 -5.87
CA ASP A 162 14.45 5.16 -7.08
C ASP A 162 15.95 4.99 -6.76
N GLY A 163 16.55 3.95 -7.35
CA GLY A 163 17.98 3.65 -7.20
C GLY A 163 18.29 2.58 -6.16
N GLU A 164 17.27 2.07 -5.46
CA GLU A 164 17.39 0.92 -4.57
C GLU A 164 17.34 -0.38 -5.39
N GLU A 165 18.31 -1.27 -5.19
CA GLU A 165 18.48 -2.46 -6.05
C GLU A 165 17.48 -3.58 -5.73
N ASN A 166 16.87 -3.56 -4.53
CA ASN A 166 16.10 -4.66 -3.98
C ASN A 166 14.59 -4.36 -3.83
N ILE A 167 14.11 -3.31 -4.50
CA ILE A 167 12.70 -2.91 -4.47
C ILE A 167 12.18 -2.53 -5.85
N THR A 168 10.95 -2.93 -6.13
CA THR A 168 10.19 -2.54 -7.32
C THR A 168 8.70 -2.63 -7.01
N GLY A 169 7.80 -2.34 -7.95
CA GLY A 169 6.39 -2.55 -7.74
C GLY A 169 5.47 -1.78 -8.67
N THR A 170 4.30 -1.44 -8.15
CA THR A 170 3.24 -0.72 -8.87
C THR A 170 2.88 0.59 -8.18
N SER A 171 2.66 1.62 -8.99
CA SER A 171 2.32 2.97 -8.54
C SER A 171 0.89 3.34 -8.92
N ASP A 172 0.18 3.94 -7.97
CA ASP A 172 -1.14 4.56 -8.14
C ASP A 172 -1.05 6.08 -8.24
N ALA A 173 0.07 6.60 -8.77
CA ALA A 173 0.33 8.01 -8.96
C ALA A 173 -0.91 8.77 -9.45
N LEU A 174 -1.21 9.90 -8.81
CA LEU A 174 -2.47 10.62 -9.01
C LEU A 174 -2.31 11.78 -9.98
N ASN A 175 -3.26 11.93 -10.92
CA ASN A 175 -3.35 13.14 -11.73
C ASN A 175 -4.17 14.21 -11.01
N THR A 176 -3.55 14.92 -10.06
CA THR A 176 -4.23 15.95 -9.26
C THR A 176 -4.80 17.08 -10.12
N ASP A 177 -4.10 17.49 -11.18
CA ASP A 177 -4.59 18.52 -12.10
C ASP A 177 -5.93 18.12 -12.72
N ALA A 178 -6.12 16.86 -13.10
CA ALA A 178 -7.40 16.37 -13.61
C ALA A 178 -8.51 16.50 -12.55
N ILE A 179 -8.27 16.07 -11.31
CA ILE A 179 -9.24 16.16 -10.22
C ILE A 179 -9.62 17.61 -9.93
N MET A 180 -8.64 18.51 -9.89
CA MET A 180 -8.91 19.95 -9.71
C MET A 180 -9.78 20.52 -10.84
N ASN A 181 -9.56 20.06 -12.08
CA ASN A 181 -10.42 20.43 -13.20
C ASN A 181 -11.84 19.86 -13.07
N LEU A 182 -12.02 18.64 -12.54
CA LEU A 182 -13.36 18.09 -12.23
C LEU A 182 -14.10 18.99 -11.24
N ILE A 183 -13.42 19.43 -10.17
CA ILE A 183 -13.98 20.35 -9.18
C ILE A 183 -14.48 21.64 -9.84
N VAL A 184 -13.63 22.28 -10.66
CA VAL A 184 -13.98 23.53 -11.34
C VAL A 184 -15.10 23.33 -12.37
N ALA A 185 -15.10 22.20 -13.08
CA ALA A 185 -16.11 21.89 -14.10
C ALA A 185 -17.50 21.67 -13.48
N ALA A 186 -17.58 20.98 -12.34
CA ALA A 186 -18.83 20.79 -11.60
C ALA A 186 -19.26 22.02 -10.80
N ASN A 187 -18.33 22.91 -10.46
CA ASN A 187 -18.58 24.11 -9.66
C ASN A 187 -18.11 25.39 -10.38
N PRO A 188 -18.82 25.84 -11.44
CA PRO A 188 -18.47 27.07 -12.13
C PRO A 188 -18.42 28.27 -11.17
N GLY A 189 -17.26 28.92 -11.07
CA GLY A 189 -17.06 30.08 -10.20
C GLY A 189 -16.67 29.73 -8.76
N ILE A 190 -16.30 28.47 -8.47
CA ILE A 190 -15.69 28.12 -7.18
C ILE A 190 -14.47 29.01 -6.91
N ASP A 191 -14.41 29.56 -5.70
CA ASP A 191 -13.34 30.47 -5.27
C ASP A 191 -12.56 29.95 -4.07
N THR A 192 -12.99 28.82 -3.49
CA THR A 192 -12.42 28.21 -2.30
C THR A 192 -12.57 26.68 -2.36
N ILE A 193 -11.46 25.96 -2.22
CA ILE A 193 -11.41 24.49 -2.14
C ILE A 193 -10.83 24.09 -0.78
N GLY A 194 -11.47 23.11 -0.14
CA GLY A 194 -10.95 22.47 1.06
C GLY A 194 -9.95 21.37 0.70
N LEU A 195 -8.87 21.25 1.46
CA LEU A 195 -7.92 20.13 1.36
C LEU A 195 -7.95 19.36 2.68
N LEU A 196 -8.27 18.06 2.61
CA LEU A 196 -8.35 17.16 3.77
C LEU A 196 -7.32 16.04 3.61
N TYR A 197 -6.35 15.96 4.53
CA TYR A 197 -5.27 14.98 4.44
C TYR A 197 -4.54 14.79 5.76
N ASP A 198 -3.87 13.66 5.92
CA ASP A 198 -2.96 13.39 7.02
C ASP A 198 -1.55 13.88 6.67
N LEU A 199 -0.93 14.67 7.56
CA LEU A 199 0.42 15.19 7.40
C LEU A 199 1.51 14.11 7.50
N SER A 200 1.17 12.93 8.03
CA SER A 200 2.07 11.79 8.17
C SER A 200 2.03 10.84 6.96
N GLN A 201 1.13 11.05 6.00
CA GLN A 201 1.02 10.24 4.79
C GLN A 201 1.86 10.85 3.67
N ASP A 202 3.04 10.30 3.41
CA ASP A 202 3.92 10.78 2.33
C ASP A 202 3.22 10.74 0.96
N ALA A 203 2.32 9.77 0.74
CA ALA A 203 1.47 9.66 -0.45
C ALA A 203 0.63 10.93 -0.73
N SER A 204 0.29 11.70 0.29
CA SER A 204 -0.52 12.92 0.19
C SER A 204 0.30 14.15 -0.23
N THR A 205 1.61 14.15 0.03
CA THR A 205 2.44 15.36 -0.02
C THR A 205 2.44 16.04 -1.40
N GLN A 206 2.77 15.28 -2.45
CA GLN A 206 2.89 15.84 -3.80
C GLN A 206 1.52 16.27 -4.35
N ALA A 207 0.48 15.45 -4.17
CA ALA A 207 -0.88 15.77 -4.60
C ALA A 207 -1.42 17.04 -3.92
N ILE A 208 -1.12 17.25 -2.64
CA ILE A 208 -1.50 18.49 -1.95
C ILE A 208 -0.72 19.70 -2.48
N ALA A 209 0.58 19.54 -2.78
CA ALA A 209 1.37 20.60 -3.39
C ALA A 209 0.83 20.99 -4.78
N ASP A 210 0.47 20.01 -5.60
CA ASP A 210 -0.08 20.22 -6.93
C ASP A 210 -1.47 20.88 -6.87
N ALA A 211 -2.35 20.44 -5.95
CA ALA A 211 -3.65 21.06 -5.74
C ALA A 211 -3.52 22.54 -5.33
N LYS A 212 -2.56 22.87 -4.45
CA LYS A 212 -2.26 24.25 -4.07
C LYS A 212 -1.76 25.08 -5.25
N ALA A 213 -0.84 24.53 -6.05
CA ALA A 213 -0.31 25.20 -7.23
C ALA A 213 -1.42 25.47 -8.27
N PHE A 214 -2.31 24.50 -8.49
CA PHE A 214 -3.49 24.68 -9.34
C PHE A 214 -4.39 25.80 -8.81
N CYS A 215 -4.69 25.78 -7.50
CA CYS A 215 -5.54 26.79 -6.88
C CYS A 215 -4.95 28.19 -6.99
N GLU A 216 -3.65 28.35 -6.69
CA GLU A 216 -2.93 29.62 -6.81
C GLU A 216 -2.99 30.16 -8.24
N LYS A 217 -2.70 29.32 -9.23
CA LYS A 217 -2.74 29.68 -10.66
C LYS A 217 -4.12 30.16 -11.11
N ASN A 218 -5.19 29.62 -10.52
CA ASN A 218 -6.58 29.93 -10.90
C ASN A 218 -7.25 30.95 -9.96
N GLY A 219 -6.53 31.50 -8.98
CA GLY A 219 -7.08 32.47 -8.01
C GLY A 219 -8.11 31.86 -7.05
N ILE A 220 -8.04 30.55 -6.83
CA ILE A 220 -8.88 29.80 -5.89
C ILE A 220 -8.16 29.77 -4.54
N LYS A 221 -8.87 30.08 -3.46
CA LYS A 221 -8.37 29.99 -2.09
C LYS A 221 -8.36 28.55 -1.62
N VAL A 222 -7.43 28.24 -0.72
CA VAL A 222 -7.31 26.92 -0.10
C VAL A 222 -7.63 27.02 1.38
N VAL A 223 -8.43 26.07 1.90
CA VAL A 223 -8.60 25.84 3.34
C VAL A 223 -8.10 24.44 3.65
N GLU A 224 -7.02 24.34 4.40
CA GLU A 224 -6.44 23.05 4.78
C GLU A 224 -6.97 22.61 6.14
N LYS A 225 -7.30 21.31 6.24
CA LYS A 225 -7.56 20.63 7.51
C LYS A 225 -6.91 19.26 7.50
N ASN A 226 -6.45 18.85 8.67
CA ASN A 226 -5.67 17.63 8.83
C ASN A 226 -6.18 16.80 10.01
N GLY A 227 -5.94 15.50 9.94
CA GLY A 227 -6.19 14.56 11.04
C GLY A 227 -5.38 13.28 10.85
N THR A 228 -4.92 12.70 11.97
CA THR A 228 -4.13 11.46 12.01
C THR A 228 -4.95 10.28 12.54
N THR A 229 -6.17 10.54 13.00
CA THR A 229 -7.11 9.56 13.55
C THR A 229 -8.51 9.85 13.03
N THR A 230 -9.39 8.85 13.03
CA THR A 230 -10.79 9.00 12.60
C THR A 230 -11.49 10.19 13.29
N ALA A 231 -11.30 10.37 14.59
CA ALA A 231 -11.92 11.46 15.33
C ALA A 231 -11.38 12.85 14.92
N GLU A 232 -10.08 12.95 14.66
CA GLU A 232 -9.47 14.19 14.17
C GLU A 232 -9.92 14.50 12.74
N VAL A 233 -10.03 13.48 11.88
CA VAL A 233 -10.54 13.61 10.51
C VAL A 233 -11.99 14.08 10.51
N GLN A 234 -12.84 13.56 11.41
CA GLN A 234 -14.21 14.03 11.57
C GLN A 234 -14.25 15.52 11.97
N MET A 235 -13.47 15.93 12.97
CA MET A 235 -13.36 17.35 13.36
C MET A 235 -12.80 18.23 12.23
N ALA A 236 -11.88 17.70 11.43
CA ALA A 236 -11.31 18.38 10.27
C ALA A 236 -12.37 18.60 9.17
N ALA A 237 -13.19 17.59 8.86
CA ALA A 237 -14.30 17.69 7.93
C ALA A 237 -15.35 18.71 8.41
N GLU A 238 -15.75 18.65 9.69
CA GLU A 238 -16.65 19.65 10.29
C GLU A 238 -16.09 21.08 10.19
N ALA A 239 -14.77 21.24 10.38
CA ALA A 239 -14.12 22.53 10.27
C ALA A 239 -14.07 23.06 8.82
N LEU A 240 -13.98 22.18 7.81
CA LEU A 240 -14.11 22.55 6.40
C LEU A 240 -15.53 23.02 6.09
N VAL A 241 -16.54 22.28 6.57
CA VAL A 241 -17.95 22.65 6.46
C VAL A 241 -18.20 24.03 7.10
N ALA A 242 -17.70 24.24 8.32
CA ALA A 242 -17.83 25.52 9.02
C ALA A 242 -17.10 26.67 8.33
N ALA A 243 -16.03 26.39 7.58
CA ALA A 243 -15.33 27.36 6.74
C ALA A 243 -16.10 27.71 5.45
N GLY A 244 -17.18 26.99 5.14
CA GLY A 244 -18.08 27.29 4.03
C GLY A 244 -17.55 26.87 2.66
N VAL A 245 -16.59 25.93 2.60
CA VAL A 245 -16.09 25.38 1.33
C VAL A 245 -17.23 24.67 0.58
N LYS A 246 -17.14 24.60 -0.75
CA LYS A 246 -18.13 23.91 -1.60
C LYS A 246 -17.61 22.64 -2.26
N ALA A 247 -16.30 22.49 -2.32
CA ALA A 247 -15.64 21.26 -2.69
C ALA A 247 -14.49 20.98 -1.74
N VAL A 248 -14.25 19.69 -1.47
CA VAL A 248 -13.11 19.18 -0.71
C VAL A 248 -12.35 18.20 -1.59
N PHE A 249 -11.03 18.26 -1.55
CA PHE A 249 -10.13 17.29 -2.16
C PHE A 249 -9.36 16.52 -1.09
N THR A 250 -9.32 15.20 -1.26
CA THR A 250 -8.50 14.25 -0.51
C THR A 250 -7.68 13.40 -1.51
N PRO A 251 -6.36 13.25 -1.36
CA PRO A 251 -5.56 12.39 -2.22
C PRO A 251 -5.74 10.89 -1.89
N THR A 252 -4.83 10.02 -2.31
CA THR A 252 -4.77 8.58 -1.94
C THR A 252 -4.35 8.37 -0.48
N ASP A 253 -5.05 9.03 0.44
CA ASP A 253 -4.70 9.09 1.86
C ASP A 253 -5.36 7.95 2.66
N ASN A 254 -4.54 7.01 3.15
CA ASN A 254 -5.02 5.85 3.91
C ASN A 254 -5.77 6.26 5.19
N THR A 255 -5.30 7.30 5.88
CA THR A 255 -5.92 7.77 7.13
C THR A 255 -7.30 8.35 6.86
N ILE A 256 -7.46 9.17 5.82
CA ILE A 256 -8.78 9.71 5.46
C ILE A 256 -9.70 8.59 4.96
N MET A 257 -9.18 7.65 4.15
CA MET A 257 -9.97 6.52 3.64
C MET A 257 -10.60 5.69 4.77
N THR A 258 -9.84 5.39 5.82
CA THR A 258 -10.36 4.65 7.00
C THR A 258 -11.44 5.43 7.76
N ALA A 259 -11.50 6.76 7.59
CA ALA A 259 -12.47 7.64 8.23
C ALA A 259 -13.63 8.03 7.30
N GLU A 260 -13.63 7.64 6.01
CA GLU A 260 -14.59 8.16 5.01
C GLU A 260 -16.06 7.95 5.43
N LEU A 261 -16.39 6.75 5.93
CA LEU A 261 -17.74 6.42 6.41
C LEU A 261 -18.21 7.32 7.57
N SER A 262 -17.28 7.97 8.29
CA SER A 262 -17.63 8.88 9.38
C SER A 262 -17.83 10.34 8.94
N ILE A 263 -17.45 10.69 7.70
CA ILE A 263 -17.44 12.09 7.23
C ILE A 263 -18.33 12.35 6.01
N TYR A 264 -18.60 11.35 5.17
CA TYR A 264 -19.29 11.57 3.89
C TYR A 264 -20.69 12.19 4.07
N GLU A 265 -21.48 11.71 5.02
CA GLU A 265 -22.83 12.25 5.29
C GLU A 265 -22.76 13.72 5.70
N SER A 266 -21.76 14.10 6.51
CA SER A 266 -21.58 15.48 6.96
C SER A 266 -21.30 16.43 5.78
N PHE A 267 -20.55 15.97 4.77
CA PHE A 267 -20.35 16.74 3.55
C PHE A 267 -21.64 16.83 2.72
N ILE A 268 -22.37 15.72 2.56
CA ILE A 268 -23.66 15.70 1.84
C ILE A 268 -24.66 16.66 2.47
N GLU A 269 -24.88 16.58 3.79
CA GLU A 269 -25.80 17.44 4.54
C GLU A 269 -25.46 18.93 4.42
N ALA A 270 -24.17 19.25 4.31
CA ALA A 270 -23.68 20.60 4.14
C ALA A 270 -23.68 21.09 2.66
N GLY A 271 -24.01 20.22 1.70
CA GLY A 271 -23.92 20.50 0.28
C GLY A 271 -22.49 20.68 -0.22
N VAL A 272 -21.54 19.96 0.37
CA VAL A 272 -20.11 19.98 0.02
C VAL A 272 -19.80 18.77 -0.85
N GLN A 273 -19.17 19.00 -2.01
CA GLN A 273 -18.79 17.95 -2.94
C GLN A 273 -17.40 17.39 -2.59
N HIS A 274 -17.30 16.11 -2.25
CA HIS A 274 -16.04 15.45 -1.89
C HIS A 274 -15.43 14.73 -3.09
N TYR A 275 -14.22 15.14 -3.50
CA TYR A 275 -13.44 14.57 -4.60
C TYR A 275 -12.18 13.91 -4.05
N THR A 276 -11.89 12.70 -4.50
CA THR A 276 -10.92 11.82 -3.83
C THR A 276 -10.02 11.10 -4.81
N GLY A 277 -8.84 10.67 -4.35
CA GLY A 277 -7.82 10.03 -5.17
C GLY A 277 -7.99 8.53 -5.44
N ALA A 278 -9.11 7.93 -5.04
CA ALA A 278 -9.39 6.51 -5.27
C ALA A 278 -10.90 6.25 -5.35
N ASP A 279 -11.28 5.22 -6.11
CA ASP A 279 -12.67 4.76 -6.28
C ASP A 279 -13.32 4.30 -4.96
N SER A 280 -12.52 3.73 -4.05
CA SER A 280 -12.93 3.31 -2.71
C SER A 280 -13.61 4.40 -1.90
N PHE A 281 -13.18 5.65 -2.03
CA PHE A 281 -13.81 6.77 -1.34
C PHE A 281 -15.22 7.03 -1.89
N ALA A 282 -15.40 6.96 -3.22
CA ALA A 282 -16.71 7.05 -3.83
C ALA A 282 -17.60 5.89 -3.42
N LEU A 283 -17.04 4.68 -3.32
CA LEU A 283 -17.74 3.53 -2.76
C LEU A 283 -18.18 3.77 -1.30
N ASN A 284 -17.45 4.59 -0.55
CA ASN A 284 -17.77 4.96 0.84
C ASN A 284 -18.56 6.27 0.98
N GLY A 285 -19.07 6.83 -0.11
CA GLY A 285 -19.99 7.97 -0.08
C GLY A 285 -19.38 9.32 -0.48
N ALA A 286 -18.11 9.39 -0.87
CA ALA A 286 -17.59 10.57 -1.55
C ALA A 286 -18.28 10.74 -2.92
N LEU A 287 -18.35 11.97 -3.45
CA LEU A 287 -19.00 12.21 -4.74
C LEU A 287 -18.21 11.59 -5.90
N VAL A 288 -16.89 11.80 -5.91
CA VAL A 288 -16.01 11.32 -6.97
C VAL A 288 -14.77 10.68 -6.37
N GLY A 289 -14.46 9.48 -6.83
CA GLY A 289 -13.12 8.88 -6.79
C GLY A 289 -12.46 9.04 -8.15
N TYR A 290 -11.16 9.26 -8.17
CA TYR A 290 -10.39 9.39 -9.40
C TYR A 290 -9.07 8.65 -9.26
N GLY A 291 -8.79 7.69 -10.14
CA GLY A 291 -7.52 6.97 -10.05
C GLY A 291 -7.44 5.76 -10.97
N VAL A 292 -6.73 4.76 -10.49
CA VAL A 292 -6.42 3.51 -11.19
C VAL A 292 -7.46 2.42 -10.88
N ASP A 293 -7.42 1.34 -11.65
CA ASP A 293 -8.08 0.08 -11.29
C ASP A 293 -7.17 -0.73 -10.35
N TYR A 294 -7.55 -0.81 -9.07
CA TYR A 294 -6.76 -1.52 -8.05
C TYR A 294 -6.73 -3.04 -8.24
N VAL A 295 -7.68 -3.63 -8.98
CA VAL A 295 -7.61 -5.05 -9.36
C VAL A 295 -6.46 -5.24 -10.35
N GLN A 296 -6.43 -4.46 -11.43
CA GLN A 296 -5.35 -4.53 -12.43
C GLN A 296 -3.98 -4.24 -11.81
N LEU A 297 -3.94 -3.29 -10.88
CA LEU A 297 -2.73 -2.97 -10.13
C LEU A 297 -2.25 -4.19 -9.31
N GLY A 298 -3.15 -4.84 -8.57
CA GLY A 298 -2.82 -6.05 -7.80
C GLY A 298 -2.37 -7.23 -8.69
N GLU A 299 -3.02 -7.43 -9.85
CA GLU A 299 -2.63 -8.47 -10.80
C GLU A 299 -1.20 -8.24 -11.32
N ALA A 300 -0.87 -6.99 -11.67
CA ALA A 300 0.47 -6.62 -12.12
C ALA A 300 1.53 -6.79 -11.02
N THR A 301 1.20 -6.46 -9.76
CA THR A 301 2.07 -6.72 -8.61
C THR A 301 2.37 -8.23 -8.47
N ALA A 302 1.36 -9.09 -8.57
CA ALA A 302 1.53 -10.54 -8.53
C ALA A 302 2.33 -11.08 -9.72
N ASP A 303 2.14 -10.52 -10.92
CA ASP A 303 2.94 -10.86 -12.10
C ASP A 303 4.43 -10.52 -11.88
N MET A 304 4.74 -9.41 -11.20
CA MET A 304 6.12 -9.04 -10.85
C MET A 304 6.70 -10.01 -9.82
N VAL A 305 5.95 -10.38 -8.79
CA VAL A 305 6.34 -11.43 -7.82
C VAL A 305 6.68 -12.73 -8.54
N SER A 306 5.83 -13.19 -9.47
CA SER A 306 6.11 -14.40 -10.23
C SER A 306 7.35 -14.27 -11.12
N GLN A 307 7.60 -13.11 -11.72
CA GLN A 307 8.80 -12.91 -12.54
C GLN A 307 10.08 -13.00 -11.72
N LEU A 308 10.08 -12.46 -10.50
CA LEU A 308 11.21 -12.60 -9.57
C LEU A 308 11.43 -14.06 -9.18
N LEU A 309 10.38 -14.72 -8.69
CA LEU A 309 10.50 -16.07 -8.10
C LEU A 309 10.62 -17.18 -9.16
N CYS A 310 9.92 -17.05 -10.29
CA CYS A 310 9.82 -18.13 -11.27
C CYS A 310 10.73 -17.92 -12.49
N ASP A 311 10.98 -16.69 -12.89
CA ASP A 311 11.63 -16.38 -14.16
C ASP A 311 13.07 -15.87 -13.98
N GLY A 312 13.54 -15.82 -12.72
CA GLY A 312 14.92 -15.45 -12.35
C GLY A 312 15.23 -13.97 -12.59
N LYS A 313 14.20 -13.11 -12.57
CA LYS A 313 14.35 -11.66 -12.64
C LYS A 313 14.78 -11.10 -11.30
N THR A 314 15.40 -9.93 -11.32
CA THR A 314 15.69 -9.11 -10.15
C THR A 314 14.80 -7.86 -10.14
N PRO A 315 14.63 -7.16 -9.00
CA PRO A 315 13.91 -5.88 -8.99
C PRO A 315 14.48 -4.87 -9.99
N ALA A 316 15.80 -4.84 -10.19
CA ALA A 316 16.46 -4.00 -11.18
C ALA A 316 16.09 -4.33 -12.65
N ASP A 317 15.66 -5.56 -12.95
CA ASP A 317 15.18 -5.94 -14.29
C ASP A 317 13.73 -5.50 -14.54
N LEU A 318 13.01 -5.12 -13.48
CA LEU A 318 11.59 -4.82 -13.49
C LEU A 318 11.39 -3.37 -13.03
N PRO A 319 11.42 -2.38 -13.93
CA PRO A 319 11.02 -1.02 -13.57
C PRO A 319 9.61 -1.02 -12.99
N TYR A 320 9.35 -0.12 -12.04
CA TYR A 320 8.02 -0.01 -11.49
C TYR A 320 7.00 0.38 -12.56
N GLN A 321 5.77 -0.11 -12.40
CA GLN A 321 4.70 0.11 -13.36
C GLN A 321 3.77 1.22 -12.91
N THR A 322 3.31 2.02 -13.87
CA THR A 322 2.24 3.02 -13.70
C THR A 322 1.05 2.60 -14.55
N PHE A 323 -0.15 3.00 -14.14
CA PHE A 323 -1.39 2.64 -14.81
C PHE A 323 -2.06 3.87 -15.43
N ASP A 324 -3.03 3.64 -16.30
CA ASP A 324 -3.99 4.69 -16.62
C ASP A 324 -4.74 5.05 -15.33
N ASN A 325 -4.58 6.30 -14.89
CA ASN A 325 -5.18 6.83 -13.68
C ASN A 325 -6.36 7.75 -13.99
N GLY A 326 -6.89 7.68 -15.21
CA GLY A 326 -7.96 8.53 -15.72
C GLY A 326 -9.38 8.06 -15.40
N ILE A 327 -9.58 7.12 -14.48
CA ILE A 327 -10.91 6.56 -14.19
C ILE A 327 -11.63 7.46 -13.19
N VAL A 328 -12.76 8.05 -13.60
CA VAL A 328 -13.68 8.78 -12.71
C VAL A 328 -14.75 7.82 -12.21
N THR A 329 -14.85 7.63 -10.90
CA THR A 329 -15.92 6.86 -10.26
C THR A 329 -16.88 7.80 -9.56
N ILE A 330 -18.14 7.85 -10.01
CA ILE A 330 -19.17 8.72 -9.44
C ILE A 330 -20.09 7.92 -8.52
N ASN A 331 -20.24 8.36 -7.27
CA ASN A 331 -21.29 7.84 -6.41
C ASN A 331 -22.63 8.49 -6.78
N THR A 332 -23.53 7.66 -7.30
CA THR A 332 -24.82 8.13 -7.85
C THR A 332 -25.81 8.57 -6.77
N GLU A 333 -25.78 7.95 -5.59
CA GLU A 333 -26.61 8.34 -4.44
C GLU A 333 -26.16 9.68 -3.86
N THR A 334 -24.84 9.87 -3.78
CA THR A 334 -24.23 11.12 -3.33
C THR A 334 -24.52 12.27 -4.29
N ALA A 335 -24.41 12.00 -5.61
CA ALA A 335 -24.79 12.98 -6.63
C ALA A 335 -26.27 13.38 -6.51
N GLU A 336 -27.18 12.42 -6.33
CA GLU A 336 -28.61 12.67 -6.12
C GLU A 336 -28.87 13.48 -4.84
N ALA A 337 -28.26 13.10 -3.72
CA ALA A 337 -28.42 13.77 -2.43
C ALA A 337 -27.91 15.22 -2.45
N LEU A 338 -26.85 15.50 -3.22
CA LEU A 338 -26.33 16.84 -3.47
C LEU A 338 -27.14 17.63 -4.52
N GLY A 339 -28.17 17.02 -5.11
CA GLY A 339 -29.03 17.65 -6.12
C GLY A 339 -28.35 17.88 -7.46
N LEU A 340 -27.34 17.06 -7.79
CA LEU A 340 -26.55 17.18 -9.02
C LEU A 340 -27.18 16.39 -10.16
N ASP A 341 -27.17 16.97 -11.37
CA ASP A 341 -27.56 16.25 -12.58
C ASP A 341 -26.41 15.33 -13.03
N LEU A 342 -26.61 14.03 -12.87
CA LEU A 342 -25.62 13.02 -13.22
C LEU A 342 -25.19 13.06 -14.69
N ALA A 343 -26.09 13.36 -15.63
CA ALA A 343 -25.75 13.45 -17.04
C ALA A 343 -24.88 14.70 -17.31
N ALA A 344 -25.19 15.82 -16.65
CA ALA A 344 -24.39 17.03 -16.73
C ALA A 344 -22.99 16.84 -16.12
N LEU A 345 -22.88 16.16 -14.96
CA LEU A 345 -21.59 15.81 -14.35
C LEU A 345 -20.74 14.98 -15.30
N LYS A 346 -21.30 13.89 -15.84
CA LYS A 346 -20.60 13.02 -16.80
C LYS A 346 -20.10 13.81 -18.01
N GLU A 347 -20.93 14.69 -18.57
CA GLU A 347 -20.53 15.53 -19.70
C GLU A 347 -19.39 16.48 -19.33
N ALA A 348 -19.45 17.10 -18.16
CA ALA A 348 -18.43 18.02 -17.67
C ALA A 348 -17.08 17.33 -17.38
N PHE A 349 -17.10 16.04 -17.01
CA PHE A 349 -15.92 15.27 -16.62
C PHE A 349 -15.17 14.64 -17.80
N LYS A 350 -15.85 14.35 -18.91
CA LYS A 350 -15.26 13.72 -20.13
C LYS A 350 -13.90 14.27 -20.58
N PRO A 351 -13.61 15.58 -20.52
CA PRO A 351 -12.31 16.09 -20.97
C PRO A 351 -11.13 15.73 -20.06
N TYR A 352 -11.39 15.25 -18.84
CA TYR A 352 -10.40 15.09 -17.77
C TYR A 352 -10.24 13.62 -17.32
N CYS A 353 -10.88 12.68 -18.02
CA CYS A 353 -10.88 11.26 -17.69
C CYS A 353 -10.80 10.40 -18.95
N THR A 354 -10.32 9.17 -18.80
CA THR A 354 -10.34 8.14 -19.85
C THR A 354 -11.59 7.28 -19.76
N GLU A 355 -12.13 7.13 -18.56
CA GLU A 355 -13.33 6.34 -18.27
C GLU A 355 -14.19 7.01 -17.19
N ILE A 356 -15.50 6.77 -17.24
CA ILE A 356 -16.42 7.12 -16.15
C ILE A 356 -17.20 5.88 -15.73
N THR A 357 -17.12 5.55 -14.45
CA THR A 357 -17.84 4.46 -13.80
C THR A 357 -18.80 5.00 -12.74
N GLU A 358 -19.78 4.19 -12.37
CA GLU A 358 -20.84 4.55 -11.42
C GLU A 358 -20.87 3.53 -10.28
N VAL A 359 -21.04 4.04 -9.06
CA VAL A 359 -21.20 3.23 -7.86
C VAL A 359 -22.33 3.75 -6.99
N THR A 360 -22.71 2.94 -6.01
CA THR A 360 -23.57 3.30 -4.88
C THR A 360 -22.81 3.05 -3.59
N THR A 361 -23.23 3.67 -2.49
CA THR A 361 -22.50 3.60 -1.22
C THR A 361 -22.54 2.18 -0.66
N ALA A 362 -21.40 1.70 -0.15
CA ALA A 362 -21.28 0.43 0.55
C ALA A 362 -20.59 0.63 1.90
N GLU A 363 -21.31 0.36 2.99
CA GLU A 363 -20.82 0.53 4.37
C GLU A 363 -20.02 -0.68 4.88
N SER A 364 -19.98 -1.78 4.13
CA SER A 364 -19.26 -3.00 4.50
C SER A 364 -18.61 -3.66 3.29
N PHE A 365 -17.33 -4.02 3.42
CA PHE A 365 -16.59 -4.84 2.46
C PHE A 365 -16.61 -6.28 2.98
N SER A 366 -17.15 -7.20 2.18
CA SER A 366 -17.23 -8.63 2.48
C SER A 366 -16.48 -9.45 1.45
#